data_AF-A0AAV8XSF1-F1
#
_entry.id   AF-A0AAV8XSF1-F1
#
_cell.length_a   1.000
_cell.length_b   1.000
_cell.length_c   1.000
_cell.angle_alpha   90.00
_cell.angle_beta   90.00
_cell.angle_gamma   90.00
#
_symmetry.space_group_name_H-M   'P 1'
#
loop_
_entity.id
_entity.type
_entity.pdbx_description
1 polymer ?
#
loop_
_entity_poly.entity_id
_entity_poly.type
_entity_poly.pdbx_seq_one_letter_code
_entity_poly.pdbx_strand_id
1 'polypeptide(L)'
;TCSKPCLNGGKCVKPELCACLKGFSGPQCEIITNEPICNRPCFNGGKCVHGDFCSCVKGFGGEQCEIDLNKPHCTRGCENGGTCVRHEVCRCLKGYTGRYCEQDVDECKEEKPCDQICYNTPGSYNCQCKEDFFLQSDGQSCRKESDDGGIEAKDLEFELLDKRLLKLETMMDESHKNDVSKDDIQNLYRDMNFISKDISSLKNKINDVENYKNDMYIFKNKLSTIEKKAEKVDDLILKYDRMKKCAFYNKICM
;
A
#
# COMPACT_ATOMS: atom_id res chain seq x y z
N THR A 1 -57.62 3.68 29.75
CA THR A 1 -56.98 4.54 30.77
C THR A 1 -55.86 3.77 31.41
N CYS A 2 -54.78 4.43 31.81
CA CYS A 2 -53.67 3.79 32.52
C CYS A 2 -54.10 3.55 33.97
N SER A 3 -53.73 2.42 34.59
CA SER A 3 -54.09 2.14 35.99
C SER A 3 -53.37 3.09 36.94
N LYS A 4 -52.13 3.45 36.59
CA LYS A 4 -51.37 4.51 37.26
C LYS A 4 -51.25 5.74 36.34
N PRO A 5 -51.34 6.97 36.89
CA PRO A 5 -51.32 8.18 36.08
C PRO A 5 -49.93 8.43 35.48
N CYS A 6 -49.90 8.94 34.24
CA CYS A 6 -48.67 9.48 33.65
C CYS A 6 -48.36 10.84 34.28
N LEU A 7 -47.14 10.99 34.80
CA LEU A 7 -46.64 12.20 35.45
C LEU A 7 -46.03 13.17 34.43
N ASN A 8 -45.69 14.38 34.88
CA ASN A 8 -44.93 15.38 34.11
C ASN A 8 -45.50 15.70 32.72
N GLY A 9 -46.83 15.71 32.59
CA GLY A 9 -47.52 16.01 31.33
C GLY A 9 -47.52 14.88 30.31
N GLY A 10 -47.10 13.67 30.70
CA GLY A 10 -47.18 12.48 29.86
C GLY A 10 -48.62 12.10 29.49
N LYS A 11 -48.81 11.55 28.29
CA LYS A 11 -50.12 11.11 27.80
C LYS A 11 -50.23 9.59 27.87
N CYS A 12 -51.28 9.09 28.51
CA CYS A 12 -51.58 7.66 28.48
C CYS A 12 -51.97 7.24 27.05
N VAL A 13 -51.20 6.35 26.44
CA VAL A 13 -51.42 5.89 25.06
C VAL A 13 -51.96 4.47 25.01
N LYS A 14 -51.63 3.61 25.99
CA LYS A 14 -52.18 2.25 26.17
C LYS A 14 -52.20 1.92 27.67
N PRO A 15 -52.91 0.88 28.13
CA PRO A 15 -52.80 0.40 29.50
C PRO A 15 -51.32 0.19 29.88
N GLU A 16 -50.89 0.78 30.98
CA GLU A 16 -49.50 0.79 31.48
C GLU A 16 -48.43 1.38 30.54
N LEU A 17 -48.82 2.16 29.53
CA LEU A 17 -47.88 2.82 28.61
C LEU A 17 -48.15 4.34 28.53
N CYS A 18 -47.20 5.10 29.06
CA CYS A 18 -47.17 6.56 28.99
C CYS A 18 -46.26 7.04 27.85
N ALA A 19 -46.76 7.98 27.04
CA ALA A 19 -45.94 8.75 26.12
C ALA A 19 -45.42 9.99 26.85
N CYS A 20 -44.13 10.04 27.12
CA CYS A 20 -43.49 11.10 27.90
C CYS A 20 -43.13 12.33 27.05
N LEU A 21 -43.23 13.51 27.66
CA LEU A 21 -42.71 14.74 27.07
C LEU A 21 -41.18 14.73 27.08
N LYS A 22 -40.56 15.50 26.18
CA LYS A 22 -39.10 15.68 26.13
C LYS A 22 -38.61 16.16 27.50
N GLY A 23 -37.58 15.49 28.04
CA GLY A 23 -37.07 15.78 29.38
C GLY A 23 -37.53 14.77 30.45
N PHE A 24 -38.39 13.81 30.10
CA PHE A 24 -38.98 12.86 31.05
C PHE A 24 -39.02 11.44 30.51
N SER A 25 -38.98 10.47 31.43
CA SER A 25 -38.94 9.05 31.11
C SER A 25 -39.37 8.15 32.27
N GLY A 26 -39.30 6.83 32.07
CA GLY A 26 -39.85 5.85 32.99
C GLY A 26 -41.28 5.47 32.63
N PRO A 27 -41.81 4.39 33.23
CA PRO A 27 -43.15 3.86 32.93
C PRO A 27 -44.28 4.87 33.17
N GLN A 28 -44.06 5.86 34.03
CA GLN A 28 -45.00 6.94 34.33
C GLN A 28 -44.45 8.32 33.99
N CYS A 29 -43.36 8.43 33.23
CA CYS A 29 -42.69 9.71 32.98
C CYS A 29 -42.19 10.41 34.26
N GLU A 30 -41.94 9.65 35.32
CA GLU A 30 -41.53 10.11 36.64
C GLU A 30 -40.05 10.51 36.70
N ILE A 31 -39.23 9.99 35.78
CA ILE A 31 -37.79 10.22 35.75
C ILE A 31 -37.53 11.49 34.95
N ILE A 32 -37.06 12.54 35.61
CA ILE A 32 -36.54 13.75 34.97
C ILE A 32 -35.19 13.40 34.34
N THR A 33 -35.09 13.50 33.03
CA THR A 33 -33.85 13.23 32.30
C THR A 33 -33.64 14.27 31.23
N ASN A 34 -32.50 14.96 31.28
CA ASN A 34 -32.06 15.79 30.16
C ASN A 34 -31.33 14.96 29.09
N GLU A 35 -31.09 13.68 29.37
CA GLU A 35 -30.37 12.77 28.48
C GLU A 35 -31.33 11.86 27.68
N PRO A 36 -31.02 11.56 26.41
CA PRO A 36 -31.82 10.66 25.59
C PRO A 36 -31.85 9.24 26.16
N ILE A 37 -32.96 8.52 25.97
CA ILE A 37 -33.09 7.12 26.42
C ILE A 37 -33.27 6.20 25.23
N CYS A 38 -32.48 5.13 25.25
CA CYS A 38 -32.50 4.05 24.28
C CYS A 38 -33.24 2.86 24.89
N ASN A 39 -34.05 2.15 24.10
CA ASN A 39 -34.70 0.93 24.59
C ASN A 39 -33.69 -0.20 24.73
N ARG A 40 -32.66 -0.19 23.88
CA ARG A 40 -31.48 -1.05 24.01
C ARG A 40 -30.30 -0.27 24.60
N PRO A 41 -29.58 -0.83 25.58
CA PRO A 41 -28.47 -0.12 26.21
C PRO A 41 -27.30 0.07 25.25
N CYS A 42 -26.61 1.22 25.35
CA CYS A 42 -25.33 1.43 24.71
C CYS A 42 -24.22 0.81 25.56
N PHE A 43 -23.48 -0.16 25.01
CA PHE A 43 -22.38 -0.85 25.66
C PHE A 43 -21.08 -0.02 25.64
N ASN A 44 -20.08 -0.49 26.38
CA ASN A 44 -18.69 0.01 26.35
C ASN A 44 -18.55 1.53 26.52
N GLY A 45 -19.43 2.13 27.33
CA GLY A 45 -19.43 3.56 27.63
C GLY A 45 -20.06 4.43 26.54
N GLY A 46 -20.77 3.84 25.57
CA GLY A 46 -21.52 4.58 24.56
C GLY A 46 -22.63 5.45 25.18
N LYS A 47 -22.90 6.60 24.57
CA LYS A 47 -23.94 7.54 25.01
C LYS A 47 -25.16 7.45 24.10
N CYS A 48 -26.34 7.33 24.68
CA CYS A 48 -27.59 7.37 23.92
C CYS A 48 -27.80 8.76 23.31
N VAL A 49 -28.17 8.81 22.03
CA VAL A 49 -28.40 10.08 21.31
C VAL A 49 -29.87 10.27 20.98
N HIS A 50 -30.54 9.30 20.37
CA HIS A 50 -32.00 9.27 20.21
C HIS A 50 -32.46 7.87 19.77
N GLY A 51 -33.67 7.45 20.17
CA GLY A 51 -34.16 6.11 19.82
C GLY A 51 -33.18 5.03 20.28
N ASP A 52 -32.92 4.00 19.48
CA ASP A 52 -31.89 2.98 19.74
C ASP A 52 -30.51 3.34 19.14
N PHE A 53 -30.28 4.62 18.79
CA PHE A 53 -29.01 5.07 18.23
C PHE A 53 -28.02 5.49 19.32
N CYS A 54 -26.88 4.80 19.36
CA CYS A 54 -25.78 5.03 20.29
C CYS A 54 -24.63 5.80 19.65
N SER A 55 -24.09 6.78 20.38
CA SER A 55 -22.78 7.38 20.07
C SER A 55 -21.69 6.61 20.80
N CYS A 56 -20.82 5.95 20.03
CA CYS A 56 -19.77 5.10 20.59
C CYS A 56 -18.52 5.87 20.97
N VAL A 57 -17.90 5.43 22.06
CA VAL A 57 -16.55 5.88 22.44
C VAL A 57 -15.56 5.42 21.37
N LYS A 58 -14.52 6.23 21.12
CA LYS A 58 -13.46 5.90 20.15
C LYS A 58 -12.89 4.50 20.43
N GLY A 59 -12.89 3.66 19.40
CA GLY A 59 -12.43 2.26 19.50
C GLY A 59 -13.55 1.24 19.64
N PHE A 60 -14.80 1.67 19.79
CA PHE A 60 -15.98 0.80 19.76
C PHE A 60 -16.92 1.15 18.59
N GLY A 61 -17.71 0.18 18.15
CA GLY A 61 -18.67 0.29 17.06
C GLY A 61 -19.81 -0.72 17.20
N GLY A 62 -20.65 -0.83 16.16
CA GLY A 62 -21.92 -1.56 16.24
C GLY A 62 -23.08 -0.63 16.62
N GLU A 63 -24.32 -1.10 16.44
CA GLU A 63 -25.52 -0.28 16.69
C GLU A 63 -25.64 0.13 18.16
N GLN A 64 -25.15 -0.72 19.07
CA GLN A 64 -25.16 -0.52 20.52
C GLN A 64 -23.74 -0.38 21.07
N CYS A 65 -22.73 -0.09 20.24
CA CYS A 65 -21.32 0.01 20.66
C CYS A 65 -20.74 -1.29 21.26
N GLU A 66 -21.31 -2.44 20.89
CA GLU A 66 -20.96 -3.77 21.37
C GLU A 66 -19.66 -4.34 20.79
N ILE A 67 -19.22 -3.81 19.64
CA ILE A 67 -18.04 -4.27 18.91
C ILE A 67 -16.81 -3.50 19.38
N ASP A 68 -15.82 -4.21 19.89
CA ASP A 68 -14.48 -3.64 20.14
C ASP A 68 -13.68 -3.61 18.82
N LEU A 69 -13.54 -2.42 18.23
CA LEU A 69 -12.90 -2.23 16.93
C LEU A 69 -11.38 -2.47 16.97
N ASN A 70 -10.78 -2.53 18.16
CA ASN A 70 -9.36 -2.81 18.32
C ASN A 70 -9.08 -4.30 18.50
N LYS A 71 -10.11 -5.11 18.76
CA LYS A 71 -9.96 -6.57 18.84
C LYS A 71 -10.00 -7.20 17.45
N PRO A 72 -9.14 -8.19 17.19
CA PRO A 72 -9.15 -8.92 15.93
C PRO A 72 -10.42 -9.78 15.86
N HIS A 73 -11.36 -9.36 15.01
CA HIS A 73 -12.56 -10.11 14.69
C HIS A 73 -12.96 -9.79 13.24
N CYS A 74 -12.89 -10.79 12.37
CA CYS A 74 -13.20 -10.64 10.95
C CYS A 74 -14.27 -11.67 10.60
N THR A 75 -15.49 -11.22 10.31
CA THR A 75 -16.66 -12.09 10.16
C THR A 75 -16.53 -13.02 8.97
N ARG A 76 -16.00 -12.50 7.85
CA ARG A 76 -15.68 -13.29 6.65
C ARG A 76 -14.39 -14.10 6.78
N GLY A 77 -13.53 -13.76 7.75
CA GLY A 77 -12.15 -14.22 7.82
C GLY A 77 -11.24 -13.49 6.83
N CYS A 78 -9.93 -13.71 6.98
CA CYS A 78 -8.92 -13.23 6.06
C CYS A 78 -8.45 -14.41 5.19
N GLU A 79 -8.60 -14.28 3.88
CA GLU A 79 -8.25 -15.31 2.89
C GLU A 79 -6.73 -15.38 2.68
N ASN A 80 -6.27 -16.41 1.95
CA ASN A 80 -4.87 -16.58 1.53
C ASN A 80 -3.82 -16.44 2.67
N GLY A 81 -4.14 -16.94 3.86
CA GLY A 81 -3.25 -16.91 5.02
C GLY A 81 -3.13 -15.54 5.70
N GLY A 82 -3.97 -14.57 5.33
CA GLY A 82 -4.05 -13.28 5.99
C GLY A 82 -4.39 -13.40 7.48
N THR A 83 -3.96 -12.42 8.28
CA THR A 83 -4.23 -12.37 9.72
C THR A 83 -5.20 -11.25 10.05
N CYS A 84 -6.27 -11.55 10.78
CA CYS A 84 -7.16 -10.52 11.32
C CYS A 84 -6.44 -9.75 12.44
N VAL A 85 -6.27 -8.43 12.28
CA VAL A 85 -5.52 -7.61 13.25
C VAL A 85 -6.42 -6.69 14.06
N ARG A 86 -7.59 -6.33 13.52
CA ARG A 86 -8.64 -5.51 14.15
C ARG A 86 -10.00 -5.88 13.55
N HIS A 87 -11.08 -5.26 14.04
CA HIS A 87 -12.43 -5.55 13.53
C HIS A 87 -12.52 -5.29 12.02
N GLU A 88 -12.80 -6.34 11.24
CA GLU A 88 -12.88 -6.33 9.77
C GLU A 88 -11.63 -5.77 9.06
N VAL A 89 -10.46 -5.84 9.71
CA VAL A 89 -9.18 -5.43 9.12
C VAL A 89 -8.24 -6.63 9.05
N CYS A 90 -7.97 -7.05 7.81
CA CYS A 90 -7.01 -8.08 7.50
C CYS A 90 -5.63 -7.48 7.20
N ARG A 91 -4.59 -8.15 7.70
CA ARG A 91 -3.21 -7.96 7.29
C ARG A 91 -2.84 -9.11 6.36
N CYS A 92 -2.62 -8.80 5.10
CA CYS A 92 -2.35 -9.80 4.07
C CYS A 92 -0.90 -10.29 4.11
N LEU A 93 -0.68 -11.53 3.68
CA LEU A 93 0.66 -12.03 3.37
C LEU A 93 1.17 -11.34 2.10
N LYS A 94 2.50 -11.34 1.93
CA LYS A 94 3.11 -10.85 0.69
C LYS A 94 2.53 -11.62 -0.51
N GLY A 95 2.27 -10.91 -1.61
CA GLY A 95 1.63 -11.46 -2.81
C GLY A 95 0.09 -11.39 -2.81
N TYR A 96 -0.54 -10.92 -1.73
CA TYR A 96 -2.00 -10.77 -1.67
C TYR A 96 -2.42 -9.36 -1.25
N THR A 97 -3.59 -8.94 -1.75
CA THR A 97 -4.21 -7.64 -1.50
C THR A 97 -5.73 -7.77 -1.40
N GLY A 98 -6.43 -6.64 -1.24
CA GLY A 98 -7.87 -6.59 -1.01
C GLY A 98 -8.25 -6.48 0.48
N ARG A 99 -9.53 -6.25 0.75
CA ARG A 99 -10.02 -6.01 2.11
C ARG A 99 -9.88 -7.25 2.99
N TYR A 100 -10.06 -8.42 2.38
CA TYR A 100 -10.02 -9.72 3.03
C TYR A 100 -8.86 -10.57 2.51
N CYS A 101 -7.87 -9.97 1.85
CA CYS A 101 -6.73 -10.66 1.23
C CYS A 101 -7.14 -11.65 0.13
N GLU A 102 -8.28 -11.39 -0.51
CA GLU A 102 -8.89 -12.25 -1.51
C GLU A 102 -8.29 -12.09 -2.92
N GLN A 103 -7.47 -11.05 -3.12
CA GLN A 103 -6.93 -10.71 -4.43
C GLN A 103 -5.45 -11.08 -4.49
N ASP A 104 -5.07 -11.77 -5.54
CA ASP A 104 -3.69 -12.03 -5.89
C ASP A 104 -3.04 -10.77 -6.47
N VAL A 105 -1.81 -10.48 -6.06
CA VAL A 105 -1.01 -9.39 -6.66
C VAL A 105 -0.40 -9.92 -7.95
N ASP A 106 -0.48 -9.15 -9.04
CA ASP A 106 0.19 -9.52 -10.29
C ASP A 106 1.61 -8.94 -10.29
N GLU A 107 2.58 -9.64 -9.69
CA GLU A 107 3.94 -9.12 -9.56
C GLU A 107 4.59 -8.91 -10.93
N CYS A 108 4.19 -9.67 -11.94
CA CYS A 108 4.67 -9.50 -13.31
C CYS A 108 4.29 -8.14 -13.90
N LYS A 109 3.15 -7.57 -13.52
CA LYS A 109 2.72 -6.23 -13.96
C LYS A 109 3.27 -5.12 -13.08
N GLU A 110 3.25 -5.31 -11.77
CA GLU A 110 3.58 -4.26 -10.80
C GLU A 110 5.09 -4.12 -10.56
N GLU A 111 5.79 -5.23 -10.37
CA GLU A 111 7.22 -5.24 -10.01
C GLU A 111 8.14 -5.56 -11.19
N LYS A 112 7.65 -6.32 -12.18
CA LYS A 112 8.42 -6.82 -13.34
C LYS A 112 9.75 -7.49 -12.93
N PRO A 113 9.70 -8.54 -12.09
CA PRO A 113 10.89 -9.07 -11.42
C PRO A 113 11.81 -9.91 -12.32
N CYS A 114 11.31 -10.44 -13.43
CA CYS A 114 12.05 -11.35 -14.31
C CYS A 114 12.78 -10.61 -15.44
N ASP A 115 14.00 -11.04 -15.77
CA ASP A 115 14.73 -10.51 -16.92
C ASP A 115 14.02 -10.74 -18.27
N GLN A 116 13.27 -11.84 -18.37
CA GLN A 116 12.62 -12.26 -19.62
C GLN A 116 11.14 -12.58 -19.44
N ILE A 117 10.78 -13.85 -19.20
CA ILE A 117 9.37 -14.28 -19.15
C ILE A 117 8.94 -14.39 -17.69
N CYS A 118 7.82 -13.76 -17.35
CA CYS A 118 7.23 -13.80 -16.01
C CYS A 118 5.85 -14.45 -16.06
N TYR A 119 5.60 -15.40 -15.17
CA TYR A 119 4.28 -16.00 -14.96
C TYR A 119 3.81 -15.69 -13.55
N ASN A 120 2.67 -15.01 -13.45
CA ASN A 120 2.04 -14.73 -12.19
C ASN A 120 1.40 -16.01 -11.61
N THR A 121 1.51 -16.20 -10.31
CA THR A 121 0.96 -17.35 -9.58
C THR A 121 0.33 -16.89 -8.26
N PRO A 122 -0.59 -17.66 -7.65
CA PRO A 122 -1.19 -17.25 -6.38
C PRO A 122 -0.16 -16.98 -5.27
N GLY A 123 0.00 -15.71 -4.90
CA GLY A 123 0.90 -15.19 -3.88
C GLY A 123 2.36 -15.05 -4.31
N SER A 124 2.69 -15.25 -5.58
CA SER A 124 4.07 -15.20 -6.07
C SER A 124 4.17 -15.19 -7.60
N TYR A 125 5.37 -15.36 -8.14
CA TYR A 125 5.60 -15.49 -9.57
C TYR A 125 6.71 -16.50 -9.85
N ASN A 126 6.77 -16.97 -11.10
CA ASN A 126 7.88 -17.77 -11.61
C ASN A 126 8.49 -17.12 -12.85
N CYS A 127 9.81 -17.07 -12.90
CA CYS A 127 10.53 -16.60 -14.07
C CYS A 127 10.94 -17.77 -14.96
N GLN A 128 10.94 -17.52 -16.27
CA GLN A 128 11.47 -18.43 -17.27
C GLN A 128 12.33 -17.66 -18.27
N CYS A 129 13.37 -18.35 -18.75
CA CYS A 129 14.23 -17.83 -19.79
C CYS A 129 13.82 -18.35 -21.18
N LYS A 130 14.03 -17.51 -22.19
CA LYS A 130 13.94 -17.82 -23.61
C LYS A 130 15.05 -18.81 -23.98
N GLU A 131 14.94 -19.41 -25.17
CA GLU A 131 15.94 -20.35 -25.70
C GLU A 131 17.37 -19.80 -25.60
N ASP A 132 18.31 -20.69 -25.28
CA ASP A 132 19.74 -20.43 -25.01
C ASP A 132 20.08 -19.64 -23.73
N PHE A 133 19.09 -19.29 -22.90
CA PHE A 133 19.32 -18.67 -21.61
C PHE A 133 18.98 -19.63 -20.47
N PHE A 134 19.79 -19.57 -19.41
CA PHE A 134 19.61 -20.34 -18.20
C PHE A 134 19.19 -19.43 -17.05
N LEU A 135 18.17 -19.86 -16.31
CA LEU A 135 17.71 -19.17 -15.11
C LEU A 135 18.79 -19.26 -14.04
N GLN A 136 19.19 -18.11 -13.51
CA GLN A 136 20.20 -18.01 -12.47
C GLN A 136 19.63 -18.42 -11.10
N SER A 137 20.52 -18.62 -10.14
CA SER A 137 20.16 -19.08 -8.78
C SER A 137 19.29 -18.10 -7.99
N ASP A 138 19.20 -16.83 -8.41
CA ASP A 138 18.29 -15.84 -7.83
C ASP A 138 16.82 -16.04 -8.27
N GLY A 139 16.58 -16.95 -9.23
CA GLY A 139 15.27 -17.28 -9.78
C GLY A 139 14.66 -16.17 -10.64
N GLN A 140 15.43 -15.14 -11.01
CA GLN A 140 14.95 -13.96 -11.71
C GLN A 140 15.77 -13.65 -12.97
N SER A 141 17.09 -13.80 -12.88
CA SER A 141 17.99 -13.42 -13.95
C SER A 141 18.19 -14.54 -14.97
N CYS A 142 18.37 -14.16 -16.22
CA CYS A 142 18.59 -15.06 -17.34
C CYS A 142 19.97 -14.81 -17.94
N ARG A 143 20.82 -15.83 -18.04
CA ARG A 143 22.16 -15.70 -18.62
C ARG A 143 22.41 -16.72 -19.71
N LYS A 144 23.04 -16.28 -20.79
CA LYS A 144 23.54 -17.15 -21.86
C LYS A 144 25.00 -17.47 -21.58
N GLU A 145 25.37 -18.75 -21.57
CA GLU A 145 26.77 -19.15 -21.46
C GLU A 145 27.52 -18.80 -22.75
N SER A 146 28.73 -18.26 -22.61
CA SER A 146 29.66 -17.97 -23.71
C SER A 146 31.10 -18.11 -23.21
N ASP A 147 32.03 -18.35 -24.14
CA ASP A 147 33.46 -18.55 -23.87
C ASP A 147 34.12 -17.33 -23.19
N ASP A 148 33.50 -16.14 -23.29
CA ASP A 148 33.94 -14.88 -22.68
C ASP A 148 33.15 -14.55 -21.40
N GLY A 149 32.76 -15.58 -20.65
CA GLY A 149 32.17 -15.40 -19.34
C GLY A 149 30.71 -14.94 -19.37
N GLY A 150 29.92 -15.35 -20.37
CA GLY A 150 28.44 -15.37 -20.39
C GLY A 150 27.72 -14.01 -20.25
N ILE A 151 26.70 -13.76 -21.06
CA ILE A 151 25.99 -12.47 -21.10
C ILE A 151 24.61 -12.57 -20.43
N GLU A 152 24.28 -11.61 -19.58
CA GLU A 152 22.95 -11.50 -18.97
C GLU A 152 21.93 -10.96 -19.99
N ALA A 153 20.71 -11.48 -19.95
CA ALA A 153 19.65 -11.15 -20.88
C ALA A 153 19.31 -9.65 -20.92
N LYS A 154 19.42 -8.98 -19.77
CA LYS A 154 19.20 -7.53 -19.65
C LYS A 154 20.26 -6.71 -20.38
N ASP A 155 21.47 -7.25 -20.55
CA ASP A 155 22.60 -6.57 -21.17
C ASP A 155 22.66 -6.81 -22.70
N LEU A 156 21.91 -7.81 -23.20
CA LEU A 156 21.85 -8.16 -24.61
C LEU A 156 21.35 -7.00 -25.49
N GLU A 157 20.49 -6.11 -24.99
CA GLU A 157 19.94 -4.99 -25.77
C GLU A 157 21.03 -4.01 -26.24
N PHE A 158 22.04 -3.73 -25.41
CA PHE A 158 23.16 -2.85 -25.77
C PHE A 158 24.16 -3.56 -26.68
N GLU A 159 24.48 -4.81 -26.40
CA GLU A 159 25.43 -5.58 -27.20
C GLU A 159 24.89 -5.92 -28.61
N LEU A 160 23.58 -6.18 -28.72
CA LEU A 160 22.90 -6.33 -30.01
C LEU A 160 22.92 -5.03 -30.81
N LEU A 161 22.79 -3.87 -30.16
CA LEU A 161 22.86 -2.58 -30.82
C LEU A 161 24.27 -2.34 -31.38
N ASP A 162 25.31 -2.57 -30.58
CA ASP A 162 26.71 -2.42 -31.00
C ASP A 162 27.06 -3.36 -32.16
N LYS A 163 26.63 -4.64 -32.08
CA LYS A 163 26.80 -5.60 -33.17
C LYS A 163 26.06 -5.19 -34.45
N ARG A 164 24.85 -4.63 -34.33
CA ARG A 164 24.06 -4.12 -35.48
C ARG A 164 24.74 -2.89 -36.10
N LEU A 165 25.26 -1.97 -35.30
CA LEU A 165 26.01 -0.81 -35.78
C LEU A 165 27.29 -1.22 -36.53
N LEU A 166 28.11 -2.10 -35.94
CA LEU A 166 29.34 -2.58 -36.56
C LEU A 166 29.07 -3.29 -37.90
N LYS A 167 28.00 -4.09 -37.98
CA LYS A 167 27.58 -4.73 -39.23
C LYS A 167 27.18 -3.69 -40.29
N LEU A 168 26.51 -2.62 -39.89
CA LEU A 168 26.11 -1.54 -40.80
C LEU A 168 27.32 -0.75 -41.30
N GLU A 169 28.27 -0.42 -40.43
CA GLU A 169 29.53 0.26 -40.77
C GLU A 169 30.34 -0.56 -41.78
N THR A 170 30.52 -1.86 -41.51
CA THR A 170 31.27 -2.77 -42.39
C THR A 170 30.58 -2.94 -43.76
N MET A 171 29.25 -3.09 -43.80
CA MET A 171 28.50 -3.15 -45.07
C MET A 171 28.60 -1.84 -45.87
N MET A 172 28.59 -0.69 -45.21
CA MET A 172 28.81 0.60 -45.87
C MET A 172 30.23 0.72 -46.43
N ASP A 173 31.26 0.29 -45.71
CA ASP A 173 32.65 0.32 -46.17
C ASP A 173 32.93 -0.64 -47.35
N GLU A 174 32.27 -1.80 -47.38
CA GLU A 174 32.37 -2.78 -48.48
C GLU A 174 31.61 -2.33 -49.74
N SER A 175 30.51 -1.59 -49.55
CA SER A 175 29.72 -1.03 -50.66
C SER A 175 30.50 -0.02 -51.52
N HIS A 176 31.59 0.53 -51.00
CA HIS A 176 32.50 1.42 -51.75
C HIS A 176 33.50 0.64 -52.65
N LYS A 177 33.57 -0.69 -52.56
CA LYS A 177 34.57 -1.53 -53.26
C LYS A 177 34.00 -2.42 -54.38
N ASN A 178 32.67 -2.61 -54.46
CA ASN A 178 31.98 -3.47 -55.44
C ASN A 178 30.71 -2.80 -56.02
N ASP A 179 30.13 -3.35 -57.09
CA ASP A 179 28.83 -2.93 -57.63
C ASP A 179 27.71 -3.33 -56.65
N VAL A 180 27.05 -2.34 -56.04
CA VAL A 180 26.04 -2.52 -54.97
C VAL A 180 24.65 -2.71 -55.60
N SER A 181 23.93 -3.77 -55.23
CA SER A 181 22.59 -4.00 -55.77
C SER A 181 21.55 -3.09 -55.12
N LYS A 182 20.44 -2.86 -55.84
CA LYS A 182 19.31 -2.08 -55.32
C LYS A 182 18.67 -2.70 -54.08
N ASP A 183 18.73 -4.03 -53.97
CA ASP A 183 18.22 -4.80 -52.83
C ASP A 183 19.10 -4.63 -51.59
N ASP A 184 20.43 -4.54 -51.76
CA ASP A 184 21.38 -4.29 -50.66
C ASP A 184 21.14 -2.93 -50.02
N ILE A 185 20.92 -1.89 -50.86
CA ILE A 185 20.58 -0.53 -50.39
C ILE A 185 19.26 -0.55 -49.60
N GLN A 186 18.27 -1.31 -50.06
CA GLN A 186 16.96 -1.38 -49.41
C GLN A 186 17.02 -2.14 -48.07
N ASN A 187 17.88 -3.16 -47.97
CA ASN A 187 18.13 -3.88 -46.72
C ASN A 187 18.89 -3.01 -45.71
N LEU A 188 19.93 -2.29 -46.14
CA LEU A 188 20.65 -1.32 -45.31
C LEU A 188 19.71 -0.25 -44.72
N TYR A 189 18.80 0.28 -45.53
CA TYR A 189 17.83 1.26 -45.07
C TYR A 189 16.85 0.70 -44.03
N ARG A 190 16.44 -0.57 -44.15
CA ARG A 190 15.62 -1.24 -43.12
C ARG A 190 16.38 -1.38 -41.82
N ASP A 191 17.63 -1.84 -41.87
CA ASP A 191 18.47 -2.05 -40.69
C ASP A 191 18.73 -0.72 -39.95
N MET A 192 19.01 0.36 -40.69
CA MET A 192 19.15 1.71 -40.12
C MET A 192 17.89 2.17 -39.38
N ASN A 193 16.70 1.87 -39.91
CA ASN A 193 15.44 2.23 -39.26
C ASN A 193 15.19 1.43 -37.98
N PHE A 194 15.57 0.15 -37.95
CA PHE A 194 15.50 -0.65 -36.72
C PHE A 194 16.45 -0.11 -35.65
N ILE A 195 17.72 0.17 -35.99
CA ILE A 195 18.69 0.77 -35.06
C ILE A 195 18.19 2.12 -34.52
N SER A 196 17.66 2.98 -35.40
CA SER A 196 17.10 4.28 -34.99
C SER A 196 15.97 4.14 -33.96
N LYS A 197 15.11 3.13 -34.13
CA LYS A 197 14.03 2.82 -33.18
C LYS A 197 14.58 2.30 -31.86
N ASP A 198 15.58 1.42 -31.89
CA ASP A 198 16.23 0.88 -30.69
C ASP A 198 16.92 2.01 -29.89
N ILE A 199 17.67 2.90 -30.55
CA ILE A 199 18.29 4.08 -29.92
C ILE A 199 17.23 4.98 -29.27
N SER A 200 16.11 5.21 -29.95
CA SER A 200 15.02 6.03 -29.41
C SER A 200 14.40 5.40 -28.16
N SER A 201 14.24 4.08 -28.14
CA SER A 201 13.75 3.34 -26.96
C SER A 201 14.74 3.44 -25.79
N LEU A 202 16.03 3.24 -26.04
CA LEU A 202 17.07 3.35 -25.01
C LEU A 202 17.19 4.77 -24.43
N LYS A 203 17.07 5.81 -25.28
CA LYS A 203 17.05 7.21 -24.81
C LYS A 203 15.92 7.47 -23.81
N ASN A 204 14.73 6.91 -24.07
CA ASN A 204 13.61 7.04 -23.13
C ASN A 204 13.91 6.33 -21.81
N LYS A 205 14.44 5.10 -21.86
CA LYS A 205 14.87 4.36 -20.65
C LYS A 205 15.92 5.13 -19.84
N ILE A 206 16.90 5.75 -20.50
CA ILE A 206 17.92 6.59 -19.84
C ILE A 206 17.29 7.80 -19.15
N ASN A 207 16.35 8.48 -19.81
CA ASN A 207 15.65 9.63 -19.24
C ASN A 207 14.83 9.24 -18.00
N ASP A 208 14.21 8.06 -17.99
CA ASP A 208 13.52 7.52 -16.81
C ASP A 208 14.49 7.31 -15.64
N VAL A 209 15.67 6.74 -15.90
CA VAL A 209 16.73 6.56 -14.88
C VAL A 209 17.20 7.91 -14.33
N GLU A 210 17.37 8.93 -15.17
CA GLU A 210 17.72 10.28 -14.72
C GLU A 210 16.65 10.90 -13.81
N ASN A 211 15.37 10.70 -14.14
CA ASN A 211 14.26 11.14 -13.29
C ASN A 211 14.29 10.45 -11.92
N TYR A 212 14.46 9.12 -11.89
CA TYR A 212 14.58 8.38 -10.62
C TYR A 212 15.77 8.84 -9.77
N LYS A 213 16.91 9.14 -10.42
CA LYS A 213 18.10 9.68 -9.73
C LYS A 213 17.81 11.03 -9.07
N ASN A 214 17.07 11.90 -9.75
CA ASN A 214 16.66 13.20 -9.21
C ASN A 214 15.70 13.03 -8.02
N ASP A 215 14.72 12.13 -8.12
CA ASP A 215 13.81 11.82 -7.02
C ASP A 215 14.57 11.28 -5.80
N MET A 216 15.51 10.35 -6.02
CA MET A 216 16.35 9.81 -4.95
C MET A 216 17.20 10.90 -4.28
N TYR A 217 17.72 11.87 -5.04
CA TYR A 217 18.44 13.02 -4.49
C TYR A 217 17.54 13.88 -3.59
N ILE A 218 16.30 14.15 -4.01
CA ILE A 218 15.30 14.87 -3.21
C ILE A 218 14.99 14.10 -1.92
N PHE A 219 14.80 12.78 -2.01
CA PHE A 219 14.54 11.93 -0.85
C PHE A 219 15.71 11.95 0.15
N LYS A 220 16.97 11.87 -0.32
CA LYS A 220 18.16 11.96 0.54
C LYS A 220 18.22 13.29 1.31
N ASN A 221 17.89 14.40 0.65
CA ASN A 221 17.85 15.71 1.32
C ASN A 221 16.75 15.79 2.39
N LYS A 222 15.57 15.20 2.11
CA LYS A 222 14.50 15.08 3.11
C LYS A 222 14.92 14.20 4.28
N LEU A 223 15.59 13.08 4.03
CA LEU A 223 16.08 12.17 5.06
C LEU A 223 17.07 12.88 6.00
N SER A 224 18.07 13.59 5.45
CA SER A 224 19.01 14.38 6.25
C SER A 224 18.32 15.44 7.12
N THR A 225 17.24 16.03 6.62
CA THR A 225 16.44 16.99 7.40
C THR A 225 15.70 16.32 8.56
N ILE A 226 15.19 15.10 8.34
CA ILE A 226 14.52 14.31 9.37
C ILE A 226 15.52 13.87 10.44
N GLU A 227 16.70 13.38 10.06
CA GLU A 227 17.77 12.97 10.99
C GLU A 227 18.17 14.11 11.93
N LYS A 228 18.40 15.32 11.40
CA LYS A 228 18.69 16.51 12.22
C LYS A 228 17.56 16.89 13.19
N LYS A 229 16.31 16.61 12.82
CA LYS A 229 15.16 16.84 13.71
C LYS A 229 15.10 15.76 14.79
N ALA A 230 15.42 14.51 14.46
CA ALA A 230 15.49 13.42 15.43
C ALA A 230 16.54 13.70 16.52
N GLU A 231 17.75 14.13 16.14
CA GLU A 231 18.80 14.52 17.09
C GLU A 231 18.32 15.61 18.08
N LYS A 232 17.62 16.63 17.59
CA LYS A 232 17.04 17.67 18.44
C LYS A 232 15.99 17.12 19.41
N VAL A 233 15.21 16.13 18.99
CA VAL A 233 14.21 15.49 19.86
C VAL A 233 14.93 14.69 20.95
N ASP A 234 15.98 13.95 20.62
CA ASP A 234 16.79 13.20 21.59
C ASP A 234 17.43 14.12 22.65
N ASP A 235 17.96 15.27 22.22
CA ASP A 235 18.48 16.31 23.13
C ASP A 235 17.41 16.85 24.09
N LEU A 236 16.18 17.06 23.59
CA LEU A 236 15.05 17.52 24.39
C LEU A 236 14.60 16.45 25.39
N ILE A 237 14.60 15.17 25.01
CA ILE A 237 14.31 14.05 25.91
C ILE A 237 15.35 14.02 27.05
N LEU A 238 16.65 14.11 26.73
CA LEU A 238 17.71 14.17 27.74
C LEU A 238 17.58 15.38 28.68
N LYS A 239 17.13 16.53 28.17
CA LYS A 239 16.86 17.70 29.00
C LYS A 239 15.65 17.49 29.91
N TYR A 240 14.57 16.92 29.37
CA TYR A 240 13.37 16.59 30.14
C TYR A 240 13.68 15.61 31.27
N ASP A 241 14.46 14.55 31.01
CA ASP A 241 14.84 13.57 32.03
C ASP A 241 15.67 14.18 33.16
N ARG A 242 16.56 15.14 32.83
CA ARG A 242 17.29 15.93 33.84
C ARG A 242 16.34 16.76 34.71
N MET A 243 15.41 17.48 34.08
CA MET A 243 14.41 18.28 34.80
C MET A 243 13.55 17.42 35.72
N LYS A 244 13.10 16.25 35.23
CA LYS A 244 12.32 15.28 35.99
C LYS A 244 13.09 14.78 37.22
N LYS A 245 14.39 14.49 37.08
CA LYS A 245 15.25 14.11 38.21
C LYS A 245 15.38 15.25 39.23
N CYS A 246 15.65 16.50 38.82
CA CYS A 246 15.75 17.60 39.80
C CYS A 246 14.45 17.82 40.57
N ALA A 247 13.30 17.76 39.88
CA ALA A 247 11.98 17.94 40.48
C ALA A 247 11.70 16.86 41.53
N PHE A 248 12.12 15.61 41.28
CA PHE A 248 11.99 14.52 42.25
C PHE A 248 12.86 14.70 43.49
N TYR A 249 14.05 15.31 43.37
CA TYR A 249 15.00 15.50 44.47
C TYR A 249 14.97 16.90 45.12
N ASN A 250 14.01 17.77 44.77
CA ASN A 250 13.93 19.16 45.26
C ASN A 250 15.25 19.95 45.14
N LYS A 251 15.97 19.76 44.02
CA LYS A 251 17.21 20.50 43.69
C LYS A 251 16.96 21.55 42.62
N ILE A 252 17.71 22.66 42.65
CA ILE A 252 17.74 23.66 41.57
C ILE A 252 18.43 23.02 40.35
N CYS A 253 17.75 22.93 39.20
CA CYS A 253 18.41 22.56 37.94
C CYS A 253 19.16 23.79 37.38
N MET A 254 20.45 23.64 37.08
CA MET A 254 21.15 24.48 36.10
C MET A 254 21.27 23.70 34.79
#